data_AF-A0A401TRR5-F1
#
_entry.id   AF-A0A401TRR5-F1
#
_cell.length_a   1.000
_cell.length_b   1.000
_cell.length_c   1.000
_cell.angle_alpha   90.00
_cell.angle_beta   90.00
_cell.angle_gamma   90.00
#
_symmetry.space_group_name_H-M   'P 1'
#
loop_
_entity.id
_entity.type
_entity.pdbx_description
1 polymer ?
#
loop_
_entity_poly.entity_id
_entity_poly.type
_entity_poly.pdbx_seq_one_letter_code
_entity_poly.pdbx_strand_id
1 'polypeptide(L)'
;MTIHRDFRPTEDATVVARLKEASAIILGKLQQTEGAYADHHPKIDPPKNPWNADLWSGASSSGSGVATAAGLCFGSLGTDTGGSIRFPSAANGITGLKPTWGRVSRYGAFELAATLDHIGPMARNAADCGAMLAVIAGQDPKDTTSVPLPVPDYLAGLTGDLRGVAIGVDRRWTSEGTDEAAGKVLSEGLRVAADLGAKIKEITFPDPKAVIEDWFPLCGIEVAVAHEATYPARKDEYGPA
;
A
#
# COMPACT_ATOMS: atom_id res chain seq x y z
N MET A 1 -13.37 -10.85 1.09
CA MET A 1 -13.53 -11.91 2.10
C MET A 1 -14.92 -12.51 2.00
N THR A 2 -15.04 -13.83 1.89
CA THR A 2 -16.35 -14.51 1.78
C THR A 2 -17.22 -14.29 3.00
N ILE A 3 -16.60 -14.23 4.18
CA ILE A 3 -17.24 -14.08 5.49
C ILE A 3 -18.02 -12.77 5.65
N HIS A 4 -17.60 -11.72 4.93
CA HIS A 4 -18.23 -10.39 4.94
C HIS A 4 -18.90 -10.04 3.61
N ARG A 5 -19.25 -11.03 2.77
CA ARG A 5 -19.86 -10.81 1.45
C ARG A 5 -21.09 -9.89 1.49
N ASP A 6 -21.95 -10.10 2.48
CA ASP A 6 -23.22 -9.37 2.62
C ASP A 6 -23.14 -8.20 3.62
N PHE A 7 -21.95 -7.93 4.16
CA PHE A 7 -21.77 -6.83 5.10
C PHE A 7 -21.94 -5.48 4.40
N ARG A 8 -22.87 -4.67 4.93
CA ARG A 8 -23.11 -3.30 4.49
C ARG A 8 -22.81 -2.36 5.66
N PRO A 9 -21.71 -1.58 5.60
CA PRO A 9 -21.39 -0.66 6.69
C PRO A 9 -22.46 0.44 6.78
N THR A 10 -22.78 0.86 8.00
CA THR A 10 -23.76 1.92 8.27
C THR A 10 -23.18 3.32 8.12
N GLU A 11 -21.85 3.44 8.03
CA GLU A 11 -21.14 4.69 7.80
C GLU A 11 -19.92 4.48 6.89
N ASP A 12 -19.40 5.56 6.32
CA ASP A 12 -18.17 5.55 5.54
C ASP A 12 -16.94 5.48 6.46
N ALA A 13 -15.90 4.78 5.99
CA ALA A 13 -14.55 4.93 6.55
C ALA A 13 -14.07 6.38 6.37
N THR A 14 -13.22 6.87 7.27
CA THR A 14 -12.78 8.28 7.26
C THR A 14 -12.14 8.68 5.93
N VAL A 15 -11.33 7.80 5.33
CA VAL A 15 -10.70 8.06 4.03
C VAL A 15 -11.72 8.19 2.89
N VAL A 16 -12.84 7.45 2.96
CA VAL A 16 -13.92 7.52 1.98
C VAL A 16 -14.72 8.81 2.17
N ALA A 17 -15.02 9.18 3.42
CA ALA A 17 -15.70 10.43 3.75
C ALA A 17 -14.89 11.65 3.26
N ARG A 18 -13.58 11.70 3.54
CA ARG A 18 -12.68 12.77 3.07
C ARG A 18 -12.63 12.90 1.55
N LEU A 19 -12.56 11.77 0.84
CA LEU A 19 -12.60 11.77 -0.63
C LEU A 19 -13.93 12.34 -1.15
N LYS A 20 -15.06 11.95 -0.55
CA LYS A 20 -16.38 12.48 -0.93
C LYS A 20 -16.51 13.98 -0.63
N GLU A 21 -16.01 14.45 0.51
CA GLU A 21 -15.96 15.88 0.86
C GLU A 21 -15.11 16.68 -0.14
N ALA A 22 -14.01 16.09 -0.60
CA ALA A 22 -13.20 16.61 -1.71
C ALA A 22 -13.84 16.42 -3.10
N SER A 23 -15.13 16.04 -3.16
CA SER A 23 -15.92 15.83 -4.38
C SER A 23 -15.42 14.72 -5.31
N ALA A 24 -14.65 13.75 -4.80
CA ALA A 24 -14.25 12.59 -5.56
C ALA A 24 -15.44 11.63 -5.80
N ILE A 25 -15.52 11.08 -7.02
CA ILE A 25 -16.51 10.07 -7.39
C ILE A 25 -15.97 8.68 -7.03
N ILE A 26 -16.68 7.98 -6.13
CA ILE A 26 -16.32 6.61 -5.75
C ILE A 26 -16.97 5.62 -6.71
N LEU A 27 -16.16 5.01 -7.58
CA LEU A 27 -16.63 4.08 -8.61
C LEU A 27 -17.10 2.73 -8.04
N GLY A 28 -16.46 2.23 -6.99
CA GLY A 28 -16.79 0.91 -6.45
C GLY A 28 -15.78 0.38 -5.45
N LYS A 29 -15.88 -0.93 -5.18
CA LYS A 29 -14.95 -1.68 -4.34
C LYS A 29 -14.07 -2.56 -5.22
N LEU A 30 -12.78 -2.56 -4.95
CA LEU A 30 -11.79 -3.30 -5.71
C LEU A 30 -11.50 -4.64 -5.03
N GLN A 31 -11.18 -5.64 -5.85
CA GLN A 31 -10.83 -6.97 -5.37
C GLN A 31 -9.51 -6.95 -4.62
N GLN A 32 -9.39 -7.77 -3.58
CA GLN A 32 -8.18 -7.94 -2.77
C GLN A 32 -8.04 -9.40 -2.33
N THR A 33 -6.90 -9.76 -1.75
CA THR A 33 -6.73 -11.06 -1.08
C THR A 33 -7.62 -11.16 0.16
N GLU A 34 -7.90 -12.37 0.63
CA GLU A 34 -8.77 -12.53 1.80
C GLU A 34 -8.12 -11.99 3.08
N GLY A 35 -8.89 -11.23 3.87
CA GLY A 35 -8.40 -10.55 5.06
C GLY A 35 -7.28 -9.53 4.79
N ALA A 36 -6.99 -9.21 3.53
CA ALA A 36 -5.79 -8.49 3.11
C ALA A 36 -4.45 -9.18 3.42
N TYR A 37 -4.46 -10.49 3.72
CA TYR A 37 -3.28 -11.26 4.16
C TYR A 37 -2.47 -11.81 2.97
N ALA A 38 -2.47 -13.13 2.74
CA ALA A 38 -1.61 -13.75 1.72
C ALA A 38 -2.30 -13.89 0.35
N ASP A 39 -3.35 -14.71 0.27
CA ASP A 39 -3.89 -15.18 -1.01
C ASP A 39 -5.36 -14.81 -1.24
N HIS A 40 -5.75 -14.81 -2.52
CA HIS A 40 -7.14 -14.73 -2.88
C HIS A 40 -7.89 -15.98 -2.39
N HIS A 41 -9.08 -15.78 -1.81
CA HIS A 41 -9.95 -16.90 -1.46
C HIS A 41 -10.22 -17.74 -2.72
N PRO A 42 -10.17 -19.09 -2.70
CA PRO A 42 -10.28 -19.95 -3.90
C PRO A 42 -11.53 -19.76 -4.76
N LYS A 43 -12.64 -19.32 -4.15
CA LYS A 43 -13.91 -18.95 -4.82
C LYS A 43 -13.90 -17.56 -5.46
N ILE A 44 -12.79 -16.84 -5.45
CA ILE A 44 -12.68 -15.50 -6.03
C ILE A 44 -11.54 -15.49 -7.03
N ASP A 45 -11.85 -15.18 -8.28
CA ASP A 45 -10.85 -15.02 -9.32
C ASP A 45 -9.96 -13.81 -9.00
N PRO A 46 -8.63 -13.97 -8.99
CA PRO A 46 -7.73 -12.85 -8.82
C PRO A 46 -7.82 -11.90 -10.02
N PRO A 47 -7.64 -10.58 -9.81
CA PRO A 47 -7.48 -9.63 -10.91
C PRO A 47 -6.33 -10.01 -11.83
N LYS A 48 -6.53 -9.90 -13.15
CA LYS A 48 -5.47 -10.13 -14.14
C LYS A 48 -4.59 -8.90 -14.27
N ASN A 49 -3.27 -9.09 -14.30
CA ASN A 49 -2.33 -8.00 -14.53
C ASN A 49 -2.54 -7.45 -15.97
N PRO A 50 -2.76 -6.13 -16.15
CA PRO A 50 -3.09 -5.56 -17.45
C PRO A 50 -1.91 -5.56 -18.44
N TRP A 51 -0.67 -5.74 -17.96
CA TRP A 51 0.50 -5.85 -18.83
C TRP A 51 0.62 -7.23 -19.46
N ASN A 52 0.22 -8.29 -18.74
CA ASN A 52 0.12 -9.66 -19.22
C ASN A 52 -0.67 -10.48 -18.18
N ALA A 53 -1.69 -11.23 -18.63
CA ALA A 53 -2.55 -12.02 -17.76
C ALA A 53 -1.84 -13.14 -16.98
N ASP A 54 -0.66 -13.60 -17.45
CA ASP A 54 0.14 -14.63 -16.79
C ASP A 54 1.09 -14.05 -15.72
N LEU A 55 1.16 -12.72 -15.59
CA LEU A 55 1.97 -12.06 -14.57
C LEU A 55 1.19 -11.88 -13.27
N TRP A 56 1.93 -11.90 -12.16
CA TRP A 56 1.37 -11.62 -10.84
C TRP A 56 0.81 -10.19 -10.79
N SER A 57 -0.40 -10.03 -10.27
CA SER A 57 -1.03 -8.72 -10.05
C SER A 57 -0.52 -8.00 -8.79
N GLY A 58 0.29 -8.68 -7.97
CA GLY A 58 0.61 -8.24 -6.61
C GLY A 58 -0.51 -8.55 -5.61
N ALA A 59 -0.17 -8.52 -4.33
CA ALA A 59 -1.08 -8.68 -3.19
C ALA A 59 -0.72 -7.67 -2.07
N SER A 60 -1.64 -7.34 -1.17
CA SER A 60 -3.06 -7.73 -1.12
C SER A 60 -3.99 -6.80 -1.90
N SER A 61 -3.60 -5.56 -2.17
CA SER A 61 -4.38 -4.57 -2.92
C SER A 61 -4.35 -4.82 -4.45
N SER A 62 -4.55 -6.07 -4.87
CA SER A 62 -4.40 -6.52 -6.26
C SER A 62 -5.31 -5.76 -7.24
N GLY A 63 -6.59 -5.61 -6.90
CA GLY A 63 -7.55 -4.88 -7.72
C GLY A 63 -7.24 -3.39 -7.82
N SER A 64 -6.68 -2.78 -6.76
CA SER A 64 -6.23 -1.38 -6.77
C SER A 64 -5.08 -1.16 -7.74
N GLY A 65 -4.10 -2.07 -7.74
CA GLY A 65 -3.02 -2.06 -8.74
C GLY A 65 -3.55 -2.16 -10.16
N VAL A 66 -4.34 -3.21 -10.43
CA VAL A 66 -4.89 -3.51 -11.76
C VAL A 66 -5.78 -2.39 -12.29
N ALA A 67 -6.76 -1.93 -11.51
CA ALA A 67 -7.71 -0.92 -11.98
C ALA A 67 -7.05 0.43 -12.30
N THR A 68 -6.05 0.82 -11.51
CA THR A 68 -5.31 2.06 -11.72
C THR A 68 -4.43 1.98 -12.97
N ALA A 69 -3.72 0.86 -13.15
CA ALA A 69 -2.87 0.60 -14.31
C ALA A 69 -3.67 0.48 -15.61
N ALA A 70 -4.81 -0.20 -15.58
CA ALA A 70 -5.71 -0.35 -16.73
C ALA A 70 -6.53 0.92 -17.05
N GLY A 71 -6.37 2.01 -16.31
CA GLY A 71 -7.10 3.26 -16.54
C GLY A 71 -8.59 3.18 -16.20
N LEU A 72 -9.03 2.18 -15.44
CA LEU A 72 -10.41 2.02 -14.98
C LEU A 72 -10.77 3.06 -13.90
N CYS A 73 -9.76 3.58 -13.20
CA CYS A 73 -9.87 4.70 -12.29
C CYS A 73 -8.67 5.66 -12.41
N PHE A 74 -8.84 6.90 -11.94
CA PHE A 74 -7.72 7.86 -11.87
C PHE A 74 -6.70 7.50 -10.79
N GLY A 75 -7.20 7.09 -9.63
CA GLY A 75 -6.41 6.55 -8.53
C GLY A 75 -7.29 5.65 -7.67
N SER A 76 -6.65 4.86 -6.83
CA SER A 76 -7.31 3.95 -5.90
C SER A 76 -6.66 4.04 -4.52
N LEU A 77 -7.33 3.49 -3.52
CA LEU A 77 -6.76 3.28 -2.20
C LEU A 77 -6.32 1.82 -2.08
N GLY A 78 -5.21 1.60 -1.40
CA GLY A 78 -4.77 0.29 -0.94
C GLY A 78 -4.48 0.32 0.56
N THR A 79 -4.29 -0.87 1.12
CA THR A 79 -3.73 -1.05 2.46
C THR A 79 -2.34 -1.67 2.37
N ASP A 80 -1.45 -1.36 3.32
CA ASP A 80 -0.08 -1.88 3.35
C ASP A 80 0.35 -2.21 4.78
N THR A 81 0.32 -3.50 5.08
CA THR A 81 0.71 -4.10 6.38
C THR A 81 2.10 -4.70 6.32
N GLY A 82 2.51 -5.18 5.14
CA GLY A 82 3.84 -5.75 4.87
C GLY A 82 4.35 -5.48 3.46
N GLY A 83 3.67 -4.64 2.69
CA GLY A 83 3.99 -4.36 1.28
C GLY A 83 2.77 -4.20 0.38
N SER A 84 1.56 -4.32 0.90
CA SER A 84 0.34 -4.48 0.10
C SER A 84 -0.14 -3.27 -0.71
N ILE A 85 0.51 -2.10 -0.61
CA ILE A 85 0.41 -1.00 -1.58
C ILE A 85 1.58 -1.08 -2.57
N ARG A 86 2.79 -1.30 -2.04
CA ARG A 86 4.04 -1.26 -2.80
C ARG A 86 4.19 -2.43 -3.78
N PHE A 87 3.89 -3.67 -3.38
CA PHE A 87 3.99 -4.84 -4.25
C PHE A 87 3.02 -4.78 -5.43
N PRO A 88 1.70 -4.52 -5.26
CA PRO A 88 0.82 -4.35 -6.42
C PRO A 88 1.20 -3.14 -7.28
N SER A 89 1.73 -2.07 -6.68
CA SER A 89 2.18 -0.93 -7.48
C SER A 89 3.38 -1.28 -8.37
N ALA A 90 4.38 -1.98 -7.82
CA ALA A 90 5.52 -2.47 -8.57
C ALA A 90 5.11 -3.46 -9.67
N ALA A 91 4.24 -4.42 -9.35
CA ALA A 91 3.78 -5.45 -10.28
C ALA A 91 2.97 -4.88 -11.46
N ASN A 92 2.26 -3.77 -11.25
CA ASN A 92 1.40 -3.15 -12.27
C ASN A 92 2.01 -1.86 -12.86
N GLY A 93 3.25 -1.52 -12.55
CA GLY A 93 3.93 -0.34 -13.14
C GLY A 93 3.27 0.99 -12.78
N ILE A 94 2.78 1.13 -11.56
CA ILE A 94 2.17 2.38 -11.05
C ILE A 94 2.89 2.88 -9.80
N THR A 95 2.51 4.06 -9.33
CA THR A 95 3.05 4.66 -8.09
C THR A 95 2.14 4.33 -6.92
N GLY A 96 2.70 3.72 -5.87
CA GLY A 96 2.01 3.46 -4.60
C GLY A 96 2.75 4.09 -3.44
N LEU A 97 2.03 4.77 -2.56
CA LEU A 97 2.62 5.46 -1.41
C LEU A 97 2.09 4.87 -0.10
N LYS A 98 2.98 4.20 0.65
CA LYS A 98 2.71 3.86 2.05
C LYS A 98 3.15 5.05 2.93
N PRO A 99 2.23 5.77 3.58
CA PRO A 99 2.61 6.88 4.44
C PRO A 99 3.23 6.39 5.77
N THR A 100 3.63 7.34 6.61
CA THR A 100 3.98 7.08 8.02
C THR A 100 2.76 6.51 8.77
N TRP A 101 3.00 5.58 9.69
CA TRP A 101 1.94 5.00 10.52
C TRP A 101 1.17 6.09 11.27
N GLY A 102 -0.16 5.99 11.27
CA GLY A 102 -1.06 6.98 11.86
C GLY A 102 -1.24 8.29 11.08
N ARG A 103 -0.56 8.50 9.94
CA ARG A 103 -0.76 9.71 9.09
C ARG A 103 -2.17 9.76 8.47
N VAL A 104 -2.68 8.60 8.09
CA VAL A 104 -4.01 8.41 7.48
C VAL A 104 -4.83 7.57 8.47
N SER A 105 -6.03 8.05 8.79
CA SER A 105 -6.94 7.34 9.70
C SER A 105 -7.31 5.97 9.16
N ARG A 106 -7.34 4.98 10.06
CA ARG A 106 -7.79 3.61 9.80
C ARG A 106 -9.25 3.38 10.18
N TYR A 107 -9.95 4.40 10.69
CA TYR A 107 -11.35 4.26 11.09
C TYR A 107 -12.23 3.78 9.93
N GLY A 108 -13.00 2.71 10.19
CA GLY A 108 -13.90 2.07 9.24
C GLY A 108 -13.21 1.17 8.19
N ALA A 109 -11.90 0.99 8.26
CA ALA A 109 -11.21 -0.06 7.52
C ALA A 109 -11.28 -1.39 8.29
N PHE A 110 -11.31 -2.50 7.56
CA PHE A 110 -11.12 -3.82 8.15
C PHE A 110 -9.66 -3.95 8.59
N GLU A 111 -9.44 -4.40 9.81
CA GLU A 111 -8.10 -4.55 10.40
C GLU A 111 -7.50 -5.91 10.02
N LEU A 112 -6.25 -5.90 9.57
CA LEU A 112 -5.43 -7.11 9.46
C LEU A 112 -4.49 -7.21 10.65
N ALA A 113 -3.72 -6.15 10.91
CA ALA A 113 -2.86 -6.04 12.08
C ALA A 113 -2.70 -4.55 12.45
N ALA A 114 -3.36 -4.12 13.52
CA ALA A 114 -3.47 -2.73 13.92
C ALA A 114 -2.14 -1.96 13.95
N THR A 115 -1.09 -2.59 14.46
CA THR A 115 0.22 -1.94 14.64
C THR A 115 1.00 -1.81 13.33
N LEU A 116 0.57 -2.52 12.29
CA LEU A 116 1.26 -2.61 11.00
C LEU A 116 0.46 -1.98 9.86
N ASP A 117 -0.86 -1.87 10.00
CA ASP A 117 -1.76 -1.42 8.94
C ASP A 117 -1.54 0.06 8.57
N HIS A 118 -1.50 0.30 7.26
CA HIS A 118 -1.51 1.63 6.67
C HIS A 118 -2.56 1.67 5.57
N ILE A 119 -3.14 2.86 5.35
CA ILE A 119 -3.92 3.16 4.14
C ILE A 119 -3.13 4.18 3.34
N GLY A 120 -3.09 4.01 2.02
CA GLY A 120 -2.39 4.95 1.15
C GLY A 120 -2.89 4.94 -0.29
N PRO A 121 -2.52 5.98 -1.06
CA PRO A 121 -2.94 6.12 -2.44
C PRO A 121 -2.10 5.28 -3.40
N MET A 122 -2.75 4.86 -4.48
CA MET A 122 -2.16 4.21 -5.64
C MET A 122 -2.63 4.96 -6.89
N ALA A 123 -1.69 5.53 -7.65
CA ALA A 123 -1.95 6.34 -8.83
C ALA A 123 -0.89 6.12 -9.91
N ARG A 124 -1.07 6.70 -11.10
CA ARG A 124 -0.11 6.51 -12.21
C ARG A 124 1.16 7.35 -12.09
N ASN A 125 1.19 8.32 -11.18
CA ASN A 125 2.38 9.14 -10.92
C ASN A 125 2.41 9.62 -9.45
N ALA A 126 3.56 10.16 -9.05
CA ALA A 126 3.80 10.63 -7.69
C ALA A 126 2.99 11.88 -7.32
N ALA A 127 2.70 12.77 -8.27
CA ALA A 127 1.90 13.97 -8.03
C ALA A 127 0.46 13.60 -7.66
N ASP A 128 -0.14 12.65 -8.36
CA ASP A 128 -1.48 12.15 -8.08
C ASP A 128 -1.54 11.45 -6.71
N CYS A 129 -0.52 10.66 -6.36
CA CYS A 129 -0.40 10.11 -5.01
C CYS A 129 -0.29 11.21 -3.95
N GLY A 130 0.48 12.27 -4.20
CA GLY A 130 0.60 13.43 -3.30
C GLY A 130 -0.72 14.16 -3.12
N ALA A 131 -1.46 14.40 -4.19
CA ALA A 131 -2.77 15.05 -4.18
C ALA A 131 -3.80 14.21 -3.41
N MET A 132 -3.85 12.90 -3.65
CA MET A 132 -4.73 12.00 -2.91
C MET A 132 -4.34 11.91 -1.43
N LEU A 133 -3.04 11.85 -1.11
CA LEU A 133 -2.57 11.83 0.27
C LEU A 133 -2.96 13.12 1.00
N ALA A 134 -2.88 14.28 0.35
CA ALA A 134 -3.30 15.56 0.93
C ALA A 134 -4.77 15.55 1.38
N VAL A 135 -5.63 14.83 0.65
CA VAL A 135 -7.05 14.70 0.97
C VAL A 135 -7.29 13.71 2.11
N ILE A 136 -6.65 12.54 2.10
CA ILE A 136 -6.96 11.47 3.05
C ILE A 136 -6.15 11.55 4.36
N ALA A 137 -5.02 12.25 4.37
CA ALA A 137 -4.19 12.45 5.56
C ALA A 137 -4.84 13.44 6.53
N GLY A 138 -4.54 13.32 7.82
CA GLY A 138 -5.08 14.21 8.84
C GLY A 138 -5.46 13.48 10.11
N GLN A 139 -5.35 14.16 11.26
CA GLN A 139 -5.87 13.67 12.52
C GLN A 139 -7.36 13.33 12.38
N ASP A 140 -7.78 12.24 13.01
CA ASP A 140 -9.16 11.81 13.05
C ASP A 140 -9.56 11.45 14.48
N PRO A 141 -10.52 12.15 15.10
CA PRO A 141 -11.01 11.83 16.44
C PRO A 141 -11.59 10.41 16.57
N LYS A 142 -12.01 9.78 15.46
CA LYS A 142 -12.53 8.41 15.46
C LYS A 142 -11.43 7.33 15.46
N ASP A 143 -10.18 7.72 15.19
CA ASP A 143 -9.01 6.84 15.22
C ASP A 143 -8.01 7.37 16.25
N THR A 144 -7.96 6.69 17.41
CA THR A 144 -7.05 7.03 18.52
C THR A 144 -5.57 6.84 18.19
N THR A 145 -5.25 6.19 17.07
CA THR A 145 -3.88 6.01 16.57
C THR A 145 -3.50 7.06 15.52
N SER A 146 -4.45 7.90 15.09
CA SER A 146 -4.17 8.96 14.13
C SER A 146 -3.28 10.05 14.75
N VAL A 147 -2.23 10.43 14.02
CA VAL A 147 -1.21 11.35 14.51
C VAL A 147 -1.72 12.79 14.40
N PRO A 148 -1.67 13.59 15.49
CA PRO A 148 -2.15 14.97 15.54
C PRO A 148 -1.15 15.96 14.93
N LEU A 149 -0.66 15.68 13.72
CA LEU A 149 0.25 16.55 12.98
C LEU A 149 -0.46 17.22 11.80
N PRO A 150 -0.19 18.51 11.51
CA PRO A 150 -0.71 19.18 10.32
C PRO A 150 -0.41 18.40 9.04
N VAL A 151 -1.32 18.46 8.07
CA VAL A 151 -1.07 17.92 6.72
C VAL A 151 -0.26 18.97 5.95
N PRO A 152 0.99 18.67 5.53
CA PRO A 152 1.75 19.59 4.72
C PRO A 152 1.21 19.63 3.28
N ASP A 153 1.56 20.68 2.54
CA ASP A 153 1.38 20.69 1.10
C ASP A 153 2.40 19.73 0.45
N TYR A 154 1.96 18.50 0.15
CA TYR A 154 2.81 17.49 -0.47
C TYR A 154 3.25 17.87 -1.89
N LEU A 155 2.47 18.69 -2.60
CA LEU A 155 2.76 19.07 -3.99
C LEU A 155 3.80 20.17 -4.07
N ALA A 156 3.89 21.04 -3.05
CA ALA A 156 4.92 22.07 -2.96
C ALA A 156 6.36 21.51 -3.02
N GLY A 157 6.56 20.23 -2.64
CA GLY A 157 7.85 19.56 -2.71
C GLY A 157 8.24 19.05 -4.11
N LEU A 158 7.35 19.09 -5.10
CA LEU A 158 7.59 18.58 -6.46
C LEU A 158 8.27 19.62 -7.35
N THR A 159 9.44 20.11 -6.92
CA THR A 159 10.19 21.16 -7.62
C THR A 159 10.97 20.67 -8.83
N GLY A 160 11.21 19.35 -8.92
CA GLY A 160 12.12 18.76 -9.91
C GLY A 160 13.60 18.99 -9.61
N ASP A 161 13.94 19.56 -8.46
CA ASP A 161 15.31 19.83 -8.01
C ASP A 161 15.63 19.02 -6.76
N LEU A 162 16.67 18.18 -6.84
CA LEU A 162 17.12 17.33 -5.74
C LEU A 162 18.41 17.85 -5.08
N ARG A 163 18.84 19.08 -5.37
CA ARG A 163 19.97 19.70 -4.67
C ARG A 163 19.70 19.77 -3.17
N GLY A 164 20.67 19.30 -2.39
CA GLY A 164 20.57 19.20 -0.93
C GLY A 164 19.97 17.88 -0.43
N VAL A 165 19.37 17.06 -1.30
CA VAL A 165 18.91 15.71 -0.97
C VAL A 165 20.10 14.74 -0.98
N ALA A 166 20.17 13.87 0.02
CA ALA A 166 21.12 12.75 0.06
C ALA A 166 20.36 11.43 -0.03
N ILE A 167 20.77 10.55 -0.95
CA ILE A 167 20.18 9.23 -1.14
C ILE A 167 21.20 8.19 -0.71
N GLY A 168 20.91 7.49 0.39
CA GLY A 168 21.71 6.35 0.85
C GLY A 168 21.38 5.10 0.04
N VAL A 169 22.39 4.43 -0.49
CA VAL A 169 22.26 3.18 -1.25
C VAL A 169 23.16 2.12 -0.62
N ASP A 170 22.57 1.01 -0.19
CA ASP A 170 23.31 -0.22 0.07
C ASP A 170 23.19 -1.09 -1.19
N ARG A 171 24.29 -1.22 -1.93
CA ARG A 171 24.31 -2.00 -3.18
C ARG A 171 24.07 -3.48 -2.93
N ARG A 172 24.55 -4.02 -1.81
CA ARG A 172 24.33 -5.41 -1.45
C ARG A 172 22.83 -5.65 -1.32
N TRP A 173 22.19 -4.83 -0.48
CA TRP A 173 20.75 -4.92 -0.21
C TRP A 173 19.88 -4.74 -1.46
N THR A 174 20.28 -3.85 -2.36
CA THR A 174 19.46 -3.49 -3.52
C THR A 174 19.72 -4.34 -4.78
N SER A 175 20.77 -5.17 -4.81
CA SER A 175 21.13 -5.97 -5.98
C SER A 175 21.25 -7.48 -5.73
N GLU A 176 21.47 -7.93 -4.50
CA GLU A 176 21.48 -9.37 -4.21
C GLU A 176 20.08 -9.97 -4.37
N GLY A 177 19.98 -11.06 -5.14
CA GLY A 177 18.71 -11.77 -5.35
C GLY A 177 17.72 -11.07 -6.28
N THR A 178 18.12 -10.00 -6.98
CA THR A 178 17.30 -9.32 -7.99
C THR A 178 17.73 -9.69 -9.41
N ASP A 179 16.80 -9.60 -10.36
CA ASP A 179 17.14 -9.82 -11.77
C ASP A 179 17.88 -8.61 -12.37
N GLU A 180 18.58 -8.86 -13.47
CA GLU A 180 19.41 -7.84 -14.12
C GLU A 180 18.59 -6.61 -14.57
N ALA A 181 17.34 -6.78 -14.97
CA ALA A 181 16.50 -5.67 -15.42
C ALA A 181 16.11 -4.76 -14.24
N ALA A 182 15.77 -5.33 -13.08
CA ALA A 182 15.54 -4.55 -11.87
C ALA A 182 16.79 -3.75 -11.44
N GLY A 183 17.97 -4.38 -11.50
CA GLY A 183 19.24 -3.70 -11.21
C GLY A 183 19.55 -2.54 -12.16
N LYS A 184 19.21 -2.67 -13.45
CA LYS A 184 19.34 -1.59 -14.44
C LYS A 184 18.40 -0.43 -14.14
N VAL A 185 17.12 -0.69 -13.87
CA VAL A 185 16.12 0.35 -13.55
C VAL A 185 16.54 1.14 -12.32
N LEU A 186 17.02 0.48 -11.26
CA LEU A 186 17.53 1.16 -10.08
C LEU A 186 18.74 2.05 -10.41
N SER A 187 19.71 1.51 -11.16
CA SER A 187 20.91 2.24 -11.55
C SER A 187 20.58 3.48 -12.38
N GLU A 188 19.64 3.37 -13.32
CA GLU A 188 19.14 4.49 -14.11
C GLU A 188 18.42 5.53 -13.25
N GLY A 189 17.58 5.08 -12.30
CA GLY A 189 16.90 5.98 -11.35
C GLY A 189 17.88 6.77 -10.48
N LEU A 190 18.93 6.12 -9.98
CA LEU A 190 19.99 6.79 -9.22
C LEU A 190 20.78 7.79 -10.08
N ARG A 191 21.03 7.46 -11.35
CA ARG A 191 21.67 8.38 -12.31
C ARG A 191 20.80 9.61 -12.54
N VAL A 192 19.51 9.44 -12.80
CA VAL A 192 18.55 10.55 -12.95
C VAL A 192 18.51 11.40 -11.69
N ALA A 193 18.47 10.79 -10.51
CA ALA A 193 18.48 11.54 -9.25
C ALA A 193 19.77 12.37 -9.08
N ALA A 194 20.93 11.81 -9.45
CA ALA A 194 22.21 12.52 -9.42
C ALA A 194 22.24 13.69 -10.42
N ASP A 195 21.72 13.50 -11.64
CA ASP A 195 21.61 14.56 -12.66
C ASP A 195 20.71 15.72 -12.17
N LEU A 196 19.69 15.42 -11.37
CA LEU A 196 18.83 16.40 -10.70
C LEU A 196 19.46 17.02 -9.44
N GLY A 197 20.70 16.68 -9.10
CA GLY A 197 21.48 17.30 -8.03
C GLY A 197 21.50 16.55 -6.70
N ALA A 198 20.93 15.35 -6.60
CA ALA A 198 21.00 14.53 -5.40
C ALA A 198 22.43 14.02 -5.13
N LYS A 199 22.80 13.89 -3.85
CA LYS A 199 24.06 13.25 -3.43
C LYS A 199 23.82 11.78 -3.16
N ILE A 200 24.31 10.91 -4.05
CA ILE A 200 24.28 9.46 -3.84
C ILE A 200 25.38 9.06 -2.86
N LYS A 201 25.03 8.36 -1.79
CA LYS A 201 25.97 7.90 -0.75
C LYS A 201 25.88 6.40 -0.60
N GLU A 202 27.01 5.73 -0.70
CA GLU A 202 27.12 4.33 -0.29
C GLU A 202 26.91 4.23 1.22
N ILE A 203 26.05 3.31 1.64
CA ILE A 203 25.80 2.99 3.04
C ILE A 203 25.81 1.47 3.24
N THR A 204 25.95 1.04 4.48
CA THR A 204 25.62 -0.33 4.90
C THR A 204 24.30 -0.26 5.67
N PHE A 205 23.26 -0.87 5.12
CA PHE A 205 22.00 -1.03 5.83
C PHE A 205 22.14 -2.16 6.86
N PRO A 206 21.64 -2.00 8.10
CA PRO A 206 21.60 -3.11 9.06
C PRO A 206 20.89 -4.32 8.47
N ASP A 207 21.33 -5.53 8.82
CA ASP A 207 20.71 -6.77 8.34
C ASP A 207 19.21 -6.80 8.69
N PRO A 208 18.29 -6.76 7.70
CA PRO A 208 16.86 -6.69 7.96
C PRO A 208 16.23 -8.08 8.13
N LYS A 209 17.00 -9.17 8.00
CA LYS A 209 16.47 -10.53 7.97
C LYS A 209 15.58 -10.84 9.17
N ALA A 210 16.04 -10.52 10.38
CA ALA A 210 15.25 -10.76 11.59
C ALA A 210 13.91 -10.01 11.57
N VAL A 211 13.90 -8.73 11.16
CA VAL A 211 12.66 -7.92 11.06
C VAL A 211 11.69 -8.49 10.02
N ILE A 212 12.21 -9.02 8.91
CA ILE A 212 11.40 -9.66 7.86
C ILE A 212 10.82 -10.99 8.36
N GLU A 213 11.63 -11.82 9.01
CA GLU A 213 11.21 -13.11 9.57
C GLU A 213 10.17 -12.92 10.69
N ASP A 214 10.36 -11.92 11.56
CA ASP A 214 9.48 -11.60 12.68
C ASP A 214 8.14 -10.97 12.24
N TRP A 215 8.03 -10.49 11.00
CA TRP A 215 6.78 -9.90 10.49
C TRP A 215 5.62 -10.92 10.53
N PHE A 216 5.86 -12.17 10.13
CA PHE A 216 4.83 -13.21 10.10
C PHE A 216 4.23 -13.51 11.48
N PRO A 217 5.01 -13.85 12.52
CA PRO A 217 4.45 -14.11 13.84
C PRO A 217 3.82 -12.87 14.48
N LEU A 218 4.39 -11.68 14.29
CA LEU A 218 3.82 -10.44 14.83
C LEU A 218 2.46 -10.12 14.19
N CYS A 219 2.40 -10.15 12.85
CA CYS A 219 1.16 -9.92 12.14
C CYS A 219 0.13 -11.01 12.49
N GLY A 220 0.52 -12.29 12.51
CA GLY A 220 -0.38 -13.41 12.78
C GLY A 220 -1.08 -13.36 14.14
N ILE A 221 -0.44 -12.81 15.18
CA ILE A 221 -1.07 -12.60 16.49
C ILE A 221 -2.23 -11.61 16.38
N GLU A 222 -2.01 -10.47 15.72
CA GLU A 222 -3.05 -9.44 15.56
C GLU A 222 -4.15 -9.90 14.60
N VAL A 223 -3.81 -10.67 13.56
CA VAL A 223 -4.79 -11.32 12.67
C VAL A 223 -5.73 -12.23 13.47
N ALA A 224 -5.19 -13.05 14.37
CA ALA A 224 -6.01 -13.92 15.21
C ALA A 224 -7.00 -13.12 16.07
N VAL A 225 -6.60 -11.94 16.56
CA VAL A 225 -7.49 -11.01 17.29
C VAL A 225 -8.53 -10.40 16.35
N ALA A 226 -8.13 -9.88 15.19
CA ALA A 226 -9.04 -9.27 14.21
C ALA A 226 -10.15 -10.24 13.75
N HIS A 227 -9.86 -11.54 13.75
CA HIS A 227 -10.80 -12.59 13.37
C HIS A 227 -11.52 -13.27 14.54
N GLU A 228 -11.30 -12.88 15.80
CA GLU A 228 -11.80 -13.58 17.00
C GLU A 228 -13.34 -13.76 17.01
N ALA A 229 -14.06 -12.79 16.44
CA ALA A 229 -15.53 -12.82 16.40
C ALA A 229 -16.09 -13.87 15.41
N THR A 230 -15.25 -14.39 14.52
CA THR A 230 -15.68 -15.31 13.45
C THR A 230 -14.87 -16.61 13.44
N TYR A 231 -13.64 -16.61 13.90
CA TYR A 231 -12.80 -17.80 14.05
C TYR A 231 -12.75 -18.25 15.52
N PRO A 232 -12.92 -19.54 15.85
CA PRO A 232 -13.00 -20.69 14.93
C PRO A 232 -14.42 -21.04 14.46
N ALA A 233 -15.46 -20.31 14.87
CA ALA A 233 -16.86 -20.69 14.62
C ALA A 233 -17.23 -20.84 13.13
N ARG A 234 -16.57 -20.07 12.25
CA ARG A 234 -16.77 -20.05 10.79
C ARG A 234 -15.52 -20.51 10.04
N LYS A 235 -14.66 -21.33 10.65
CA LYS A 235 -13.36 -21.75 10.08
C LYS A 235 -13.47 -22.34 8.66
N ASP A 236 -14.55 -23.06 8.36
CA ASP A 236 -14.73 -23.73 7.05
C ASP A 236 -15.11 -22.75 5.92
N GLU A 237 -15.32 -21.48 6.26
CA GLU A 237 -15.59 -20.39 5.29
C GLU A 237 -14.34 -19.60 4.90
N TYR A 238 -13.23 -19.79 5.62
CA TYR A 238 -11.93 -19.18 5.30
C TYR A 238 -11.24 -19.90 4.14
N GLY A 239 -10.47 -19.16 3.36
CA GLY A 239 -9.50 -19.72 2.41
C GLY A 239 -8.35 -20.47 3.10
N PRO A 240 -7.46 -21.10 2.32
CA PRO A 240 -6.39 -21.95 2.84
C PRO A 240 -5.19 -21.18 3.45
N ALA A 241 -5.26 -19.85 3.49
CA ALA A 241 -4.15 -18.96 3.85
C ALA A 241 -3.97 -18.79 5.36
#